data_AF-A0A816SJD7-F1
#
_entry.id   AF-A0A816SJD7-F1
#
_cell.length_a   1.000
_cell.length_b   1.000
_cell.length_c   1.000
_cell.angle_alpha   90.00
_cell.angle_beta   90.00
_cell.angle_gamma   90.00
#
_symmetry.space_group_name_H-M   'P 1'
#
loop_
_entity.id
_entity.type
_entity.pdbx_description
1 polymer ?
#
loop_
_entity_poly.entity_id
_entity_poly.type
_entity_poly.pdbx_seq_one_letter_code
_entity_poly.pdbx_strand_id
1 'polypeptide(L)'
;MRVEAPQIIVAFNPEFTTDVVYEEFITNNTRESLFIKKVSYEDNPFKLPPQFFTELEALKVRDYDEYLHIYEGHCISNSQTKIFKRETYWTVKDFKEHDNVNLKFGLDLGFSPNHPTFGVREYVHDGSLYVTHEAVQSGLDIDLTPDFLVKHLPNVKNHTIWVDSSRPETISAINRRYVESIKQSLHAKGVEKGQDSVEDGIEHLKSYKMIYIHPRCKRLIDNFDSKVAARDGRNHRTGVALKIAAYNQVKFKVGQKLKDAVNKK
;
A
#
# COMPACT_ATOMS: atom_id res chain seq x y z
N MET A 1 22.69 13.09 44.93
CA MET A 1 23.36 14.31 44.44
C MET A 1 23.03 14.47 42.97
N ARG A 2 22.49 15.62 42.55
CA ARG A 2 22.41 15.98 41.12
C ARG A 2 23.76 16.62 40.75
N VAL A 3 24.30 16.25 39.60
CA VAL A 3 25.57 16.80 39.08
C VAL A 3 25.37 18.29 38.76
N GLU A 4 26.38 19.13 39.00
CA GLU A 4 26.35 20.54 38.55
C GLU A 4 26.30 20.58 37.01
N ALA A 5 25.42 21.43 36.46
CA ALA A 5 25.21 21.64 35.02
C ALA A 5 24.98 20.35 34.19
N PRO A 6 23.93 19.56 34.47
CA PRO A 6 23.64 18.37 33.68
C PRO A 6 23.26 18.76 32.24
N GLN A 7 23.82 18.03 31.27
CA GLN A 7 23.50 18.19 29.85
C GLN A 7 22.66 17.00 29.36
N ILE A 8 21.69 17.29 28.50
CA ILE A 8 20.89 16.28 27.78
C ILE A 8 21.15 16.49 26.29
N ILE A 9 21.60 15.43 25.63
CA ILE A 9 21.85 15.43 24.17
C ILE A 9 20.87 14.45 23.55
N VAL A 10 20.11 14.93 22.56
CA VAL A 10 19.14 14.13 21.80
C VAL A 10 19.43 14.31 20.32
N ALA A 11 19.59 13.19 19.62
CA ALA A 11 19.68 13.14 18.16
C ALA A 11 18.57 12.22 17.65
N PHE A 12 17.78 12.69 16.69
CA PHE A 12 16.66 11.94 16.15
C PHE A 12 16.32 12.41 14.73
N ASN A 13 15.74 11.52 13.94
CA ASN A 13 15.09 11.88 12.68
C ASN A 13 13.65 12.27 13.01
N PRO A 14 13.23 13.50 12.70
CA PRO A 14 11.90 13.96 13.09
C PRO A 14 10.83 13.31 12.21
N GLU A 15 9.95 12.50 12.81
CA GLU A 15 8.90 11.81 12.08
C GLU A 15 7.72 12.76 11.83
N PHE A 16 7.02 13.22 12.88
CA PHE A 16 5.90 14.15 12.73
C PHE A 16 6.11 15.45 13.50
N THR A 17 5.54 16.55 12.98
CA THR A 17 5.54 17.83 13.71
C THR A 17 4.74 17.78 15.01
N THR A 18 3.85 16.78 15.15
CA THR A 18 3.02 16.53 16.34
C THR A 18 3.69 15.61 17.36
N ASP A 19 4.91 15.13 17.11
CA ASP A 19 5.62 14.30 18.07
C ASP A 19 6.04 15.14 19.27
N VAL A 20 5.89 14.57 20.47
CA VAL A 20 6.10 15.30 21.74
C VAL A 20 7.47 15.99 21.78
N VAL A 21 8.53 15.29 21.35
CA VAL A 21 9.89 15.85 21.33
C VAL A 21 10.00 17.00 20.32
N TYR A 22 9.40 16.86 19.14
CA TYR A 22 9.44 17.89 18.11
C TYR A 22 8.60 19.12 18.51
N GLU A 23 7.40 18.89 19.02
CA GLU A 23 6.50 19.95 19.44
C GLU A 23 7.07 20.73 20.63
N GLU A 24 7.55 20.05 21.68
CA GLU A 24 8.07 20.70 22.89
C GLU A 24 9.40 21.43 22.65
N PHE A 25 10.34 20.81 21.93
CA PHE A 25 11.71 21.32 21.82
C PHE A 25 12.02 22.04 20.52
N ILE A 26 11.24 21.84 19.44
CA ILE A 26 11.49 22.50 18.14
C ILE A 26 10.41 23.54 17.85
N THR A 27 9.13 23.16 17.96
CA THR A 27 8.00 24.03 17.53
C THR A 27 7.66 25.08 18.59
N ASN A 28 7.45 24.66 19.84
CA ASN A 28 6.98 25.51 20.94
C ASN A 28 8.11 25.89 21.91
N ASN A 29 9.37 25.82 21.47
CA ASN A 29 10.50 26.06 22.35
C ASN A 29 10.54 27.51 22.86
N THR A 30 10.60 27.66 24.18
CA THR A 30 10.84 28.94 24.86
C THR A 30 12.10 28.93 25.74
N ARG A 31 12.93 27.87 25.68
CA ARG A 31 14.09 27.69 26.55
C ARG A 31 15.33 28.35 25.94
N GLU A 32 15.95 29.26 26.69
CA GLU A 32 17.20 29.90 26.31
C GLU A 32 18.41 28.97 26.39
N SER A 33 18.33 27.93 27.23
CA SER A 33 19.42 26.97 27.45
C SER A 33 19.50 25.85 26.40
N LEU A 34 18.73 25.95 25.31
CA LEU A 34 18.60 24.89 24.31
C LEU A 34 19.38 25.25 23.04
N PHE A 35 20.24 24.33 22.59
CA PHE A 35 20.90 24.41 21.29
C PHE A 35 20.26 23.39 20.34
N ILE A 36 19.82 23.85 19.17
CA ILE A 36 19.19 23.02 18.14
C ILE A 36 19.98 23.18 16.85
N LYS A 37 20.39 22.07 16.24
CA LYS A 37 20.97 22.07 14.90
C LYS A 37 20.26 21.02 14.05
N LYS A 38 19.69 21.46 12.92
CA LYS A 38 19.26 20.55 11.85
C LYS A 38 20.50 20.06 11.10
N VAL A 39 20.56 18.76 10.83
CA VAL A 39 21.67 18.12 10.12
C VAL A 39 21.10 17.34 8.94
N SER A 40 21.70 17.48 7.76
CA SER A 40 21.36 16.70 6.56
C SER A 40 22.59 15.95 6.02
N TYR A 41 22.44 15.27 4.88
CA TYR A 41 23.59 14.65 4.21
C TYR A 41 24.65 15.68 3.75
N GLU A 42 24.27 16.95 3.57
CA GLU A 42 25.19 18.03 3.16
C GLU A 42 26.14 18.43 4.28
N ASP A 43 25.76 18.21 5.54
CA ASP A 43 26.63 18.42 6.71
C ASP A 43 27.66 17.30 6.89
N ASN A 44 27.61 16.23 6.08
CA ASN A 44 28.53 15.10 6.21
C ASN A 44 29.93 15.47 5.68
N PRO A 45 30.97 15.51 6.54
CA PRO A 45 32.32 15.88 6.11
C PRO A 45 33.03 14.78 5.31
N PHE A 46 32.46 13.56 5.24
CA PHE A 46 33.06 12.43 4.55
C PHE A 46 32.57 12.32 3.10
N LYS A 47 33.43 11.78 2.24
CA LYS A 47 33.12 11.59 0.82
C LYS A 47 32.09 10.47 0.65
N LEU A 48 30.86 10.84 0.32
CA LEU A 48 29.77 9.90 0.03
C LEU A 48 30.02 9.17 -1.31
N PRO A 49 29.68 7.87 -1.41
CA PRO A 49 29.93 7.08 -2.61
C PRO A 49 29.00 7.49 -3.77
N PRO A 50 29.39 7.30 -5.05
CA PRO A 50 28.53 7.65 -6.18
C PRO A 50 27.15 6.97 -6.17
N GLN A 51 27.05 5.74 -5.65
CA GLN A 51 25.77 5.03 -5.53
C GLN A 51 24.76 5.79 -4.65
N PHE A 52 25.23 6.46 -3.59
CA PHE A 52 24.38 7.26 -2.71
C PHE A 52 23.63 8.35 -3.48
N PHE A 53 24.33 9.07 -4.38
CA PHE A 53 23.72 10.13 -5.18
C PHE A 53 22.75 9.59 -6.22
N THR A 54 23.02 8.41 -6.78
CA THR A 54 22.08 7.74 -7.69
C THR A 54 20.78 7.36 -6.98
N GLU A 55 20.86 6.82 -5.77
CA GLU A 55 19.68 6.49 -4.95
C GLU A 55 18.92 7.73 -4.51
N LEU A 56 19.64 8.79 -4.11
CA LEU A 56 19.07 10.08 -3.73
C LEU A 56 18.28 10.69 -4.89
N GLU A 57 18.86 10.77 -6.09
CA GLU A 57 18.19 11.34 -7.27
C GLU A 57 17.00 10.48 -7.71
N ALA A 58 17.13 9.14 -7.65
CA ALA A 58 16.02 8.24 -7.92
C ALA A 58 14.86 8.46 -6.93
N LEU A 59 15.16 8.64 -5.64
CA LEU A 59 14.16 8.93 -4.62
C LEU A 59 13.53 10.30 -4.81
N LYS A 60 14.34 11.32 -5.09
CA LYS A 60 13.89 12.71 -5.31
C LYS A 60 12.89 12.82 -6.45
N VAL A 61 13.09 12.05 -7.53
CA VAL A 61 12.15 11.95 -8.65
C VAL A 61 10.92 11.12 -8.28
N ARG A 62 11.11 9.98 -7.60
CA ARG A 62 10.03 9.06 -7.23
C ARG A 62 9.11 9.67 -6.18
N ASP A 63 9.63 10.00 -5.01
CA ASP A 63 8.90 10.58 -3.90
C ASP A 63 9.70 11.71 -3.24
N TYR A 64 9.41 12.93 -3.66
CA TYR A 64 10.07 14.13 -3.17
C TYR A 64 9.87 14.36 -1.66
N ASP A 65 8.72 13.97 -1.08
CA ASP A 65 8.50 14.12 0.37
C ASP A 65 9.31 13.10 1.17
N GLU A 66 9.45 11.87 0.65
CA GLU A 66 10.30 10.83 1.24
C GLU A 66 11.78 11.26 1.17
N TYR A 67 12.20 11.87 0.05
CA TYR A 67 13.52 12.51 -0.07
C TYR A 67 13.73 13.61 0.98
N LEU A 68 12.76 14.51 1.16
CA LEU A 68 12.86 15.58 2.16
C LEU A 68 13.02 15.04 3.58
N HIS A 69 12.37 13.91 3.89
CA HIS A 69 12.49 13.28 5.20
C HIS A 69 13.83 12.55 5.39
N ILE A 70 14.17 11.65 4.46
CA ILE A 70 15.35 10.77 4.59
C ILE A 70 16.65 11.55 4.43
N TYR A 71 16.75 12.42 3.43
CA TYR A 71 18.00 13.08 3.07
C TYR A 71 18.10 14.49 3.64
N GLU A 72 17.01 15.25 3.63
CA GLU A 72 17.01 16.65 4.07
C GLU A 72 16.57 16.82 5.54
N GLY A 73 16.15 15.78 6.24
CA GLY A 73 15.81 15.83 7.68
C GLY A 73 14.55 16.65 8.01
N HIS A 74 13.60 16.75 7.09
CA HIS A 74 12.28 17.36 7.35
C HIS A 74 11.34 16.35 8.03
N CYS A 75 10.33 16.86 8.77
CA CYS A 75 9.22 16.04 9.19
C CYS A 75 8.47 15.47 7.98
N ILE A 76 7.92 14.28 8.18
CA ILE A 76 6.90 13.73 7.32
C ILE A 76 5.71 14.70 7.29
N SER A 77 5.41 15.26 6.11
CA SER A 77 4.20 16.04 5.91
C SER A 77 2.99 15.12 6.10
N ASN A 78 1.91 15.58 6.77
CA ASN A 78 0.69 14.79 6.96
C ASN A 78 0.06 14.29 5.64
N SER A 79 0.52 14.79 4.47
CA SER A 79 0.24 14.20 3.17
C SER A 79 0.89 12.84 2.89
N GLN A 80 1.79 12.33 3.73
CA GLN A 80 2.40 11.01 3.59
C GLN A 80 1.55 9.85 4.14
N THR A 81 0.35 10.12 4.66
CA THR A 81 -0.67 9.06 4.73
C THR A 81 -1.09 8.55 3.33
N LYS A 82 -0.60 9.18 2.25
CA LYS A 82 -0.58 8.65 0.88
C LYS A 82 0.37 7.46 0.77
N ILE A 83 -0.04 6.30 1.29
CA ILE A 83 0.68 5.02 1.15
C ILE A 83 0.99 4.70 -0.33
N PHE A 84 0.14 5.17 -1.27
CA PHE A 84 0.35 5.12 -2.74
C PHE A 84 -0.04 6.45 -3.42
N LYS A 85 0.94 7.33 -3.65
CA LYS A 85 0.76 8.53 -4.47
C LYS A 85 0.46 8.17 -5.94
N ARG A 86 -0.62 8.75 -6.49
CA ARG A 86 -0.95 8.68 -7.92
C ARG A 86 0.11 9.42 -8.74
N GLU A 87 0.38 8.94 -9.95
CA GLU A 87 1.48 9.33 -10.85
C GLU A 87 2.90 9.02 -10.34
N THR A 88 3.07 8.67 -9.05
CA THR A 88 4.33 8.14 -8.51
C THR A 88 4.38 6.62 -8.54
N TYR A 89 3.38 5.96 -7.95
CA TYR A 89 3.35 4.51 -7.81
C TYR A 89 2.31 3.86 -8.72
N TRP A 90 1.28 4.61 -9.09
CA TRP A 90 0.18 4.09 -9.90
C TRP A 90 -0.49 5.18 -10.73
N THR A 91 -1.12 4.80 -11.84
CA THR A 91 -1.93 5.70 -12.65
C THR A 91 -3.05 4.95 -13.37
N VAL A 92 -4.07 5.70 -13.79
CA VAL A 92 -5.13 5.18 -14.65
C VAL A 92 -4.69 5.31 -16.10
N LYS A 93 -4.61 4.19 -16.81
CA LYS A 93 -4.16 4.18 -18.21
C LYS A 93 -5.04 3.26 -19.03
N ASP A 94 -5.56 3.76 -20.15
CA ASP A 94 -6.15 2.90 -21.17
C ASP A 94 -5.01 2.25 -21.95
N PHE A 95 -4.96 0.92 -21.92
CA PHE A 95 -3.88 0.16 -22.53
C PHE A 95 -4.42 -1.12 -23.14
N LYS A 96 -3.74 -1.57 -24.20
CA LYS A 96 -3.90 -2.92 -24.74
C LYS A 96 -2.97 -3.86 -23.98
N GLU A 97 -3.46 -5.08 -23.77
CA GLU A 97 -2.66 -6.13 -23.13
C GLU A 97 -1.47 -6.47 -24.02
N HIS A 98 -0.33 -6.73 -23.38
CA HIS A 98 0.87 -7.15 -24.08
C HIS A 98 0.71 -8.62 -24.48
N ASP A 99 1.35 -9.01 -25.59
CA ASP A 99 1.32 -10.39 -26.04
C ASP A 99 2.08 -11.31 -25.08
N ASN A 100 1.63 -12.57 -24.96
CA ASN A 100 2.28 -13.63 -24.18
C ASN A 100 2.52 -13.30 -22.69
N VAL A 101 1.65 -12.51 -22.08
CA VAL A 101 1.73 -12.20 -20.64
C VAL A 101 1.29 -13.38 -19.77
N ASN A 102 1.95 -13.53 -18.62
CA ASN A 102 1.51 -14.45 -17.59
C ASN A 102 0.42 -13.80 -16.75
N LEU A 103 -0.84 -14.17 -17.00
CA LEU A 103 -2.00 -13.65 -16.29
C LEU A 103 -2.09 -14.22 -14.88
N LYS A 104 -2.41 -13.35 -13.94
CA LYS A 104 -2.52 -13.68 -12.52
C LYS A 104 -3.87 -13.18 -12.00
N PHE A 105 -4.42 -13.95 -11.08
CA PHE A 105 -5.77 -13.73 -10.55
C PHE A 105 -5.71 -13.74 -9.04
N GLY A 106 -6.09 -12.61 -8.44
CA GLY A 106 -6.21 -12.45 -6.99
C GLY A 106 -7.67 -12.42 -6.57
N LEU A 107 -7.99 -12.98 -5.41
CA LEU A 107 -9.33 -13.02 -4.85
C LEU A 107 -9.30 -12.74 -3.35
N ASP A 108 -10.07 -11.75 -2.93
CA ASP A 108 -10.42 -11.53 -1.53
C ASP A 108 -11.90 -11.79 -1.34
N LEU A 109 -12.20 -12.70 -0.43
CA LEU A 109 -13.56 -13.16 -0.18
C LEU A 109 -14.18 -12.33 0.93
N GLY A 110 -15.27 -11.67 0.57
CA GLY A 110 -16.01 -10.80 1.47
C GLY A 110 -17.50 -10.84 1.16
N PHE A 111 -18.32 -10.57 2.17
CA PHE A 111 -19.78 -10.63 2.05
C PHE A 111 -20.46 -9.29 2.30
N SER A 112 -19.84 -8.36 3.03
CA SER A 112 -20.50 -7.12 3.46
C SER A 112 -20.28 -5.96 2.48
N PRO A 113 -21.07 -4.87 2.55
CA PRO A 113 -20.82 -3.66 1.76
C PRO A 113 -19.43 -3.05 1.97
N ASN A 114 -18.91 -3.14 3.20
CA ASN A 114 -17.58 -2.62 3.56
C ASN A 114 -16.44 -3.62 3.28
N HIS A 115 -16.78 -4.87 2.97
CA HIS A 115 -15.84 -5.91 2.59
C HIS A 115 -16.52 -6.84 1.57
N PRO A 116 -16.68 -6.39 0.32
CA PRO A 116 -17.23 -7.20 -0.75
C PRO A 116 -16.22 -8.27 -1.19
N THR A 117 -16.72 -9.27 -1.92
CA THR A 117 -15.84 -10.14 -2.71
C THR A 117 -15.20 -9.31 -3.81
N PHE A 118 -13.88 -9.42 -3.93
CA PHE A 118 -13.07 -8.60 -4.82
C PHE A 118 -12.05 -9.48 -5.54
N GLY A 119 -12.28 -9.71 -6.83
CA GLY A 119 -11.37 -10.38 -7.74
C GLY A 119 -10.64 -9.40 -8.64
N VAL A 120 -9.38 -9.68 -8.97
CA VAL A 120 -8.57 -8.90 -9.91
C VAL A 120 -7.93 -9.80 -10.94
N ARG A 121 -7.75 -9.27 -12.15
CA ARG A 121 -6.89 -9.86 -13.19
C ARG A 121 -5.76 -8.92 -13.53
N GLU A 122 -4.54 -9.40 -13.39
CA GLU A 122 -3.34 -8.60 -13.57
C GLU A 122 -2.22 -9.38 -14.25
N TYR A 123 -1.20 -8.67 -14.69
CA TYR A 123 0.06 -9.25 -15.14
C TYR A 123 1.21 -8.26 -14.89
N VAL A 124 2.44 -8.77 -14.92
CA VAL A 124 3.65 -7.95 -14.82
C VAL A 124 4.35 -7.94 -16.17
N HIS A 125 4.74 -6.75 -16.62
CA HIS A 125 5.53 -6.56 -17.84
C HIS A 125 6.52 -5.41 -17.62
N ASP A 126 7.80 -5.63 -17.97
CA ASP A 126 8.89 -4.65 -17.82
C ASP A 126 9.06 -4.03 -16.42
N GLY A 127 8.72 -4.79 -15.38
CA GLY A 127 8.76 -4.34 -13.98
C GLY A 127 7.59 -3.43 -13.60
N SER A 128 6.58 -3.31 -14.44
CA SER A 128 5.31 -2.62 -14.15
C SER A 128 4.17 -3.62 -13.98
N LEU A 129 3.25 -3.32 -13.08
CA LEU A 129 2.06 -4.11 -12.81
C LEU A 129 0.89 -3.55 -13.60
N TYR A 130 0.15 -4.39 -14.30
CA TYR A 130 -1.00 -3.99 -15.11
C TYR A 130 -2.25 -4.67 -14.59
N VAL A 131 -3.19 -3.88 -14.05
CA VAL A 131 -4.49 -4.39 -13.61
C VAL A 131 -5.53 -4.15 -14.70
N THR A 132 -6.05 -5.24 -15.24
CA THR A 132 -6.82 -5.24 -16.48
C THR A 132 -8.32 -5.29 -16.23
N HIS A 133 -8.76 -6.08 -15.25
CA HIS A 133 -10.16 -6.30 -14.91
C HIS A 133 -10.33 -6.42 -13.40
N GLU A 134 -11.51 -6.05 -12.93
CA GLU A 134 -11.97 -6.25 -11.56
C GLU A 134 -13.31 -6.98 -11.56
N ALA A 135 -13.57 -7.72 -10.48
CA ALA A 135 -14.86 -8.35 -10.20
C ALA A 135 -15.23 -8.02 -8.75
N VAL A 136 -16.25 -7.19 -8.54
CA VAL A 136 -16.62 -6.71 -7.20
C VAL A 136 -18.10 -6.92 -6.93
N GLN A 137 -18.44 -7.63 -5.85
CA GLN A 137 -19.82 -7.88 -5.45
C GLN A 137 -19.96 -8.01 -3.93
N SER A 138 -20.93 -7.31 -3.35
CA SER A 138 -21.38 -7.49 -1.97
C SER A 138 -22.52 -8.52 -1.89
N GLY A 139 -22.65 -9.21 -0.77
CA GLY A 139 -23.69 -10.23 -0.56
C GLY A 139 -23.57 -11.41 -1.52
N LEU A 140 -22.35 -11.73 -1.99
CA LEU A 140 -22.11 -12.84 -2.91
C LEU A 140 -22.00 -14.13 -2.11
N ASP A 141 -22.94 -15.05 -2.34
CA ASP A 141 -22.85 -16.40 -1.79
C ASP A 141 -21.65 -17.14 -2.38
N ILE A 142 -20.97 -17.93 -1.54
CA ILE A 142 -19.75 -18.62 -1.93
C ILE A 142 -19.96 -19.56 -3.12
N ASP A 143 -21.13 -20.20 -3.22
CA ASP A 143 -21.49 -21.12 -4.29
C ASP A 143 -21.69 -20.43 -5.65
N LEU A 144 -21.92 -19.11 -5.65
CA LEU A 144 -22.06 -18.27 -6.83
C LEU A 144 -20.74 -17.59 -7.24
N THR A 145 -19.72 -17.68 -6.40
CA THR A 145 -18.42 -17.03 -6.64
C THR A 145 -17.77 -17.50 -7.95
N PRO A 146 -17.75 -18.80 -8.29
CA PRO A 146 -17.12 -19.25 -9.53
C PRO A 146 -17.77 -18.69 -10.80
N ASP A 147 -19.10 -18.74 -10.89
CA ASP A 147 -19.86 -18.16 -12.00
C ASP A 147 -19.60 -16.65 -12.13
N PHE A 148 -19.57 -15.95 -11.00
CA PHE A 148 -19.25 -14.52 -10.94
C PHE A 148 -17.85 -14.22 -11.47
N LEU A 149 -16.83 -14.96 -11.04
CA LEU A 149 -15.45 -14.74 -11.50
C LEU A 149 -15.31 -15.01 -13.00
N VAL A 150 -15.92 -16.08 -13.51
CA VAL A 150 -15.89 -16.40 -14.96
C VAL A 150 -16.52 -15.31 -15.80
N LYS A 151 -17.62 -14.72 -15.32
CA LYS A 151 -18.32 -13.64 -16.02
C LYS A 151 -17.50 -12.35 -16.08
N HIS A 152 -16.73 -12.05 -15.05
CA HIS A 152 -16.08 -10.73 -14.89
C HIS A 152 -14.57 -10.73 -15.13
N LEU A 153 -13.90 -11.88 -15.01
CA LEU A 153 -12.45 -12.02 -15.18
C LEU A 153 -12.17 -12.98 -16.36
N PRO A 154 -11.98 -12.45 -17.59
CA PRO A 154 -11.73 -13.31 -18.74
C PRO A 154 -10.44 -14.12 -18.55
N ASN A 155 -10.41 -15.34 -19.06
CA ASN A 155 -9.33 -16.33 -18.92
C ASN A 155 -9.09 -16.91 -17.51
N VAL A 156 -9.91 -16.57 -16.51
CA VAL A 156 -9.76 -17.09 -15.13
C VAL A 156 -9.79 -18.61 -15.06
N LYS A 157 -10.58 -19.26 -15.93
CA LYS A 157 -10.73 -20.73 -15.98
C LYS A 157 -9.43 -21.49 -16.26
N ASN A 158 -8.45 -20.84 -16.90
CA ASN A 158 -7.19 -21.46 -17.29
C ASN A 158 -6.06 -21.23 -16.27
N HIS A 159 -6.34 -20.53 -15.16
CA HIS A 159 -5.32 -20.05 -14.24
C HIS A 159 -5.66 -20.39 -12.79
N THR A 160 -4.63 -20.35 -11.95
CA THR A 160 -4.80 -20.44 -10.50
C THR A 160 -5.30 -19.10 -9.98
N ILE A 161 -6.31 -19.14 -9.12
CA ILE A 161 -6.83 -17.99 -8.38
C ILE A 161 -6.23 -18.00 -6.98
N TRP A 162 -5.48 -16.97 -6.64
CA TRP A 162 -4.85 -16.83 -5.33
C TRP A 162 -5.80 -16.14 -4.36
N VAL A 163 -6.14 -16.82 -3.27
CA VAL A 163 -7.14 -16.37 -2.31
C VAL A 163 -6.47 -15.92 -1.02
N ASP A 164 -6.80 -14.71 -0.58
CA ASP A 164 -6.27 -14.07 0.64
C ASP A 164 -6.81 -14.70 1.95
N SER A 165 -7.65 -15.74 1.85
CA SER A 165 -8.29 -16.42 2.98
C SER A 165 -7.58 -17.73 3.33
N SER A 166 -7.21 -17.88 4.60
CA SER A 166 -6.65 -19.11 5.16
C SER A 166 -7.70 -20.19 5.44
N ARG A 167 -8.98 -19.97 5.11
CA ARG A 167 -10.10 -20.90 5.40
C ARG A 167 -10.20 -22.00 4.34
N PRO A 168 -9.69 -23.23 4.60
CA PRO A 168 -9.62 -24.29 3.58
C PRO A 168 -11.00 -24.71 3.06
N GLU A 169 -12.03 -24.60 3.90
CA GLU A 169 -13.42 -24.92 3.55
C GLU A 169 -13.96 -24.01 2.44
N THR A 170 -13.52 -22.75 2.42
CA THR A 170 -14.00 -21.76 1.44
C THR A 170 -13.36 -21.99 0.08
N ILE A 171 -12.06 -22.27 0.06
CA ILE A 171 -11.33 -22.66 -1.15
C ILE A 171 -11.88 -23.98 -1.70
N SER A 172 -12.17 -24.95 -0.83
CA SER A 172 -12.78 -26.23 -1.21
C SER A 172 -14.18 -26.06 -1.83
N ALA A 173 -15.00 -25.12 -1.34
CA ALA A 173 -16.30 -24.81 -1.94
C ALA A 173 -16.15 -24.29 -3.37
N ILE A 174 -15.24 -23.33 -3.60
CA ILE A 174 -14.94 -22.79 -4.93
C ILE A 174 -14.46 -23.89 -5.89
N ASN A 175 -13.54 -24.74 -5.44
CA ASN A 175 -12.94 -25.79 -6.28
C ASN A 175 -13.91 -26.93 -6.63
N ARG A 176 -14.91 -27.21 -5.78
CA ARG A 176 -15.89 -28.28 -6.03
C ARG A 176 -17.03 -27.83 -6.93
N ARG A 177 -17.28 -26.53 -7.03
CA ARG A 177 -18.39 -25.99 -7.81
C ARG A 177 -18.08 -26.03 -9.31
N TYR A 178 -18.86 -26.82 -10.03
CA TYR A 178 -18.83 -26.87 -11.50
C TYR A 178 -19.51 -25.64 -12.09
N VAL A 179 -18.84 -25.01 -13.07
CA VAL A 179 -19.35 -23.85 -13.80
C VAL A 179 -19.73 -24.25 -15.21
N GLU A 180 -21.03 -24.25 -15.50
CA GLU A 180 -21.59 -24.78 -16.76
C GLU A 180 -21.07 -24.04 -17.99
N SER A 181 -20.95 -22.71 -17.90
CA SER A 181 -20.53 -21.85 -19.03
C SER A 181 -19.11 -22.12 -19.52
N ILE A 182 -18.27 -22.74 -18.69
CA ILE A 182 -16.88 -23.11 -19.03
C ILE A 182 -16.63 -24.61 -18.97
N LYS A 183 -17.66 -25.40 -18.61
CA LYS A 183 -17.63 -26.86 -18.49
C LYS A 183 -16.53 -27.41 -17.57
N GLN A 184 -16.19 -26.68 -16.52
CA GLN A 184 -15.20 -27.09 -15.53
C GLN A 184 -15.40 -26.36 -14.19
N SER A 185 -14.76 -26.86 -13.14
CA SER A 185 -14.56 -26.09 -11.91
C SER A 185 -13.37 -25.14 -12.03
N LEU A 186 -13.33 -24.13 -11.17
CA LEU A 186 -12.16 -23.25 -11.06
C LEU A 186 -11.09 -23.86 -10.16
N HIS A 187 -9.87 -23.32 -10.27
CA HIS A 187 -8.75 -23.72 -9.43
C HIS A 187 -8.30 -22.55 -8.55
N ALA A 188 -8.72 -22.58 -7.29
CA ALA A 188 -8.34 -21.63 -6.25
C ALA A 188 -7.36 -22.25 -5.26
N LYS A 189 -6.40 -21.44 -4.81
CA LYS A 189 -5.41 -21.79 -3.79
C LYS A 189 -5.29 -20.65 -2.78
N GLY A 190 -5.22 -21.01 -1.50
CA GLY A 190 -4.95 -20.04 -0.43
C GLY A 190 -3.50 -19.58 -0.47
N VAL A 191 -3.26 -18.35 -0.06
CA VAL A 191 -1.90 -17.83 0.13
C VAL A 191 -1.45 -18.10 1.56
N GLU A 192 -0.21 -18.59 1.71
CA GLU A 192 0.43 -18.76 3.02
C GLU A 192 0.88 -17.39 3.54
N LYS A 193 0.22 -16.88 4.59
CA LYS A 193 0.55 -15.59 5.19
C LYS A 193 1.66 -15.72 6.24
N GLY A 194 2.73 -14.95 6.10
CA GLY A 194 3.68 -14.65 7.19
C GLY A 194 3.13 -13.58 8.14
N GLN A 195 3.73 -13.44 9.33
CA GLN A 195 3.23 -12.60 10.42
C GLN A 195 3.17 -11.09 10.11
N ASP A 196 3.94 -10.60 9.13
CA ASP A 196 4.07 -9.17 8.76
C ASP A 196 3.44 -8.80 7.40
N SER A 197 2.36 -9.49 7.03
CA SER A 197 1.86 -9.54 5.65
C SER A 197 1.33 -8.23 5.02
N VAL A 198 0.97 -7.21 5.81
CA VAL A 198 0.43 -5.93 5.29
C VAL A 198 1.55 -4.99 4.87
N GLU A 199 2.58 -4.83 5.71
CA GLU A 199 3.75 -4.00 5.42
C GLU A 199 4.52 -4.57 4.23
N ASP A 200 4.73 -5.89 4.19
CA ASP A 200 5.34 -6.57 3.05
C ASP A 200 4.54 -6.42 1.75
N GLY A 201 3.21 -6.32 1.83
CA GLY A 201 2.32 -6.17 0.67
C GLY A 201 2.44 -4.78 0.04
N ILE A 202 2.53 -3.76 0.89
CA ILE A 202 2.78 -2.37 0.48
C ILE A 202 4.17 -2.25 -0.14
N GLU A 203 5.19 -2.81 0.50
CA GLU A 203 6.56 -2.77 -0.01
C GLU A 203 6.68 -3.50 -1.35
N HIS A 204 6.05 -4.66 -1.49
CA HIS A 204 6.01 -5.38 -2.77
C HIS A 204 5.34 -4.56 -3.88
N LEU A 205 4.21 -3.90 -3.59
CA LEU A 205 3.56 -3.04 -4.57
C LEU A 205 4.40 -1.79 -4.91
N LYS A 206 5.15 -1.24 -3.94
CA LYS A 206 6.09 -0.13 -4.17
C LYS A 206 7.33 -0.56 -4.95
N SER A 207 7.63 -1.86 -5.00
CA SER A 207 8.76 -2.39 -5.77
C SER A 207 8.56 -2.34 -7.29
N TYR A 208 7.30 -2.25 -7.76
CA TYR A 208 7.02 -2.05 -9.18
C TYR A 208 7.45 -0.65 -9.63
N LYS A 209 7.95 -0.56 -10.86
CA LYS A 209 8.23 0.74 -11.50
C LYS A 209 6.98 1.62 -11.58
N MET A 210 5.84 1.00 -11.89
CA MET A 210 4.55 1.65 -11.97
C MET A 210 3.43 0.62 -11.92
N ILE A 211 2.28 0.99 -11.36
CA ILE A 211 1.03 0.22 -11.42
C ILE A 211 0.06 0.91 -12.38
N TYR A 212 -0.25 0.28 -13.50
CA TYR A 212 -1.23 0.76 -14.47
C TYR A 212 -2.57 0.09 -14.23
N ILE A 213 -3.59 0.89 -13.91
CA ILE A 213 -4.94 0.41 -13.69
C ILE A 213 -5.81 0.80 -14.89
N HIS A 214 -6.44 -0.18 -15.52
CA HIS A 214 -7.33 0.10 -16.63
C HIS A 214 -8.56 0.91 -16.16
N PRO A 215 -9.03 1.92 -16.92
CA PRO A 215 -10.22 2.73 -16.58
C PRO A 215 -11.50 1.97 -16.27
N ARG A 216 -11.56 0.67 -16.59
CA ARG A 216 -12.72 -0.19 -16.33
C ARG A 216 -12.77 -0.65 -14.87
N CYS A 217 -11.65 -0.61 -14.17
CA CYS A 217 -11.51 -1.05 -12.79
C CYS A 217 -11.88 0.08 -11.81
N LYS A 218 -13.14 0.51 -11.86
CA LYS A 218 -13.63 1.69 -11.12
C LYS A 218 -13.48 1.54 -9.62
N ARG A 219 -13.82 0.37 -9.06
CA ARG A 219 -13.75 0.12 -7.61
C ARG A 219 -12.31 0.08 -7.13
N LEU A 220 -11.41 -0.47 -7.93
CA LEU A 220 -9.99 -0.45 -7.63
C LEU A 220 -9.45 0.98 -7.64
N ILE A 221 -9.79 1.77 -8.66
CA ILE A 221 -9.42 3.19 -8.74
C ILE A 221 -9.96 3.94 -7.53
N ASP A 222 -11.24 3.79 -7.19
CA ASP A 222 -11.84 4.42 -6.00
C ASP A 222 -11.12 4.03 -4.70
N ASN A 223 -10.65 2.78 -4.59
CA ASN A 223 -9.88 2.32 -3.43
C ASN A 223 -8.48 2.92 -3.37
N PHE A 224 -7.83 3.15 -4.51
CA PHE A 224 -6.52 3.79 -4.61
C PHE A 224 -6.62 5.32 -4.46
N ASP A 225 -7.73 5.92 -4.90
CA ASP A 225 -8.03 7.36 -4.77
C ASP A 225 -8.76 7.71 -3.47
N SER A 226 -9.08 6.74 -2.60
CA SER A 226 -9.96 7.00 -1.47
C SER A 226 -9.39 8.04 -0.51
N LYS A 227 -10.19 9.10 -0.31
CA LYS A 227 -9.92 10.18 0.62
C LYS A 227 -10.63 9.90 1.93
N VAL A 228 -9.89 9.88 3.02
CA VAL A 228 -10.42 9.99 4.38
C VAL A 228 -10.68 11.45 4.65
N ALA A 229 -11.95 11.78 4.91
CA ALA A 229 -12.34 13.14 5.27
C ALA A 229 -11.69 13.56 6.58
N ALA A 230 -11.54 14.87 6.77
CA ALA A 230 -11.08 15.42 8.03
C ALA A 230 -12.03 14.97 9.16
N ARG A 231 -11.46 14.58 10.29
CA ARG A 231 -12.21 14.08 11.45
C ARG A 231 -11.55 14.51 12.73
N ASP A 232 -12.36 14.63 13.78
CA ASP A 232 -11.83 14.78 15.12
C ASP A 232 -11.41 13.41 15.66
N GLY A 233 -10.18 13.31 16.15
CA GLY A 233 -9.62 12.15 16.81
C GLY A 233 -9.25 12.46 18.25
N ARG A 234 -8.73 11.47 18.97
CA ARG A 234 -8.10 11.66 20.27
C ARG A 234 -6.78 10.91 20.31
N ASN A 235 -5.77 11.53 20.89
CA ASN A 235 -4.51 10.85 21.16
C ASN A 235 -4.80 9.69 22.13
N HIS A 236 -4.50 8.44 21.72
CA HIS A 236 -4.86 7.26 22.49
C HIS A 236 -4.09 7.12 23.82
N ARG A 237 -3.02 7.91 24.01
CA ARG A 237 -2.19 7.93 25.23
C ARG A 237 -2.54 9.12 26.13
N THR A 238 -2.82 10.29 25.55
CA THR A 238 -3.01 11.52 26.34
C THR A 238 -4.48 11.98 26.42
N GLY A 239 -5.37 11.41 25.60
CA GLY A 239 -6.80 11.76 25.58
C GLY A 239 -7.12 13.10 24.92
N VAL A 240 -6.10 13.89 24.54
CA VAL A 240 -6.25 15.22 23.93
C VAL A 240 -6.94 15.11 22.57
N ALA A 241 -7.88 16.01 22.33
CA ALA A 241 -8.60 16.12 21.05
C ALA A 241 -7.62 16.53 19.93
N LEU A 242 -7.65 15.79 18.83
CA LEU A 242 -6.84 16.02 17.64
C LEU A 242 -7.75 16.35 16.47
N LYS A 243 -7.37 17.34 15.66
CA LYS A 243 -7.95 17.51 14.33
C LYS A 243 -7.12 16.74 13.32
N ILE A 244 -7.68 15.65 12.82
CA ILE A 244 -7.08 14.87 11.75
C ILE A 244 -7.55 15.50 10.44
N ALA A 245 -6.64 16.13 9.70
CA ALA A 245 -6.95 16.70 8.39
C ALA A 245 -7.40 15.62 7.41
N ALA A 246 -8.10 16.02 6.33
CA ALA A 246 -8.45 15.07 5.28
C ALA A 246 -7.16 14.56 4.61
N TYR A 247 -7.09 13.26 4.36
CA TYR A 247 -5.95 12.63 3.73
C TYR A 247 -6.35 11.49 2.82
N ASN A 248 -5.55 11.17 1.81
CA ASN A 248 -5.83 10.00 1.00
C ASN A 248 -5.36 8.76 1.74
N GLN A 249 -6.29 7.89 2.15
CA GLN A 249 -5.96 6.57 2.67
C GLN A 249 -6.43 5.58 1.64
N VAL A 250 -5.50 4.83 1.05
CA VAL A 250 -5.91 3.67 0.26
C VAL A 250 -6.58 2.69 1.20
N LYS A 251 -7.79 2.22 0.85
CA LYS A 251 -8.49 1.18 1.61
C LYS A 251 -7.80 -0.17 1.39
N PHE A 252 -6.67 -0.36 2.07
CA PHE A 252 -5.82 -1.53 1.96
C PHE A 252 -6.43 -2.75 2.68
N LYS A 253 -7.39 -3.38 1.99
CA LYS A 253 -7.36 -4.85 1.87
C LYS A 253 -6.79 -5.28 0.52
N VAL A 254 -6.61 -4.37 -0.45
CA VAL A 254 -6.31 -4.69 -1.86
C VAL A 254 -4.82 -4.89 -2.19
N GLY A 255 -3.91 -4.29 -1.42
CA GLY A 255 -2.47 -4.41 -1.65
C GLY A 255 -1.90 -5.79 -1.36
N GLN A 256 -2.47 -6.48 -0.37
CA GLN A 256 -2.20 -7.89 -0.11
C GLN A 256 -2.65 -8.77 -1.31
N LYS A 257 -3.75 -8.38 -1.98
CA LYS A 257 -4.36 -9.12 -3.11
C LYS A 257 -3.53 -9.13 -4.40
N LEU A 258 -2.68 -8.11 -4.61
CA LEU A 258 -1.77 -8.02 -5.78
C LEU A 258 -0.46 -8.80 -5.53
N LYS A 259 0.04 -8.82 -4.28
CA LYS A 259 1.20 -9.66 -3.90
C LYS A 259 0.88 -11.15 -4.09
N ASP A 260 -0.30 -11.57 -3.63
CA ASP A 260 -0.77 -12.96 -3.67
C ASP A 260 -0.87 -13.50 -5.10
N ALA A 261 -1.33 -12.66 -6.03
CA ALA A 261 -1.37 -13.00 -7.44
C ALA A 261 0.04 -13.12 -8.04
N VAL A 262 1.00 -12.27 -7.66
CA VAL A 262 2.30 -12.17 -8.34
C VAL A 262 3.39 -13.11 -7.80
N ASN A 263 3.34 -13.53 -6.53
CA ASN A 263 4.51 -14.10 -5.86
C ASN A 263 4.81 -15.60 -6.02
N LYS A 264 4.24 -16.34 -6.98
CA LYS A 264 4.73 -17.70 -7.26
C LYS A 264 5.02 -17.93 -8.75
N LYS A 265 6.29 -18.22 -9.03
CA LYS A 265 6.74 -18.98 -10.21
C LYS A 265 6.12 -20.37 -10.18
#